data_AF-F0JH50-F1
#
_entry.id   AF-F0JH50-F1
#
_cell.length_a   1.000
_cell.length_b   1.000
_cell.length_c   1.000
_cell.angle_alpha   90.00
_cell.angle_beta   90.00
_cell.angle_gamma   90.00
#
_symmetry.space_group_name_H-M   'P 1'
#
loop_
_entity.id
_entity.type
_entity.pdbx_description
1 polymer ?
#
loop_
_entity_poly.entity_id
_entity_poly.type
_entity_poly.pdbx_seq_one_letter_code
_entity_poly.pdbx_strand_id
1 'polypeptide(L)'
;MNETATVEPKKEFDRNTIWTAAYVVALIAVCLGFYWATTQTDYIWRWNRIPKYFYYVDTINVNTEMEGEVTSITKKGKDSVVIVSDGTDSEYYTVPGSNLNVSQGETVFMGDTIGSYTEGKMGLLLEGTLITIEVSIISIFFGILIGLFTGLSRISSNPFLKMSAITYIELIRGTPLLVQIMIWYFVLGTILNNLLIKAGLFQIPELWFGVASLAIFAGAYVAEIVRAGIQSIHKGQMEAARSLGMTKVTAMRKIILPQAFKRILPPLAGQFISLIKDSSLLGVMAIRELTKATREAVTTSLMPYELWFVCGVLYLVITFTLSMFVQYLEKRTAEA
;
A
#
# COMPACT_ATOMS: atom_id res chain seq x y z
N MET A 1 -20.76 20.38 74.88
CA MET A 1 -20.71 21.14 73.61
C MET A 1 -19.40 20.83 72.93
N ASN A 2 -19.44 20.08 71.84
CA ASN A 2 -18.68 20.30 70.59
C ASN A 2 -18.87 19.08 69.71
N GLU A 3 -19.92 19.12 68.89
CA GLU A 3 -20.05 18.26 67.72
C GLU A 3 -18.93 18.62 66.75
N THR A 4 -17.95 17.73 66.60
CA THR A 4 -16.99 17.79 65.50
C THR A 4 -17.70 17.42 64.21
N ALA A 5 -18.15 18.44 63.47
CA ALA A 5 -18.67 18.29 62.13
C ALA A 5 -17.59 17.68 61.22
N THR A 6 -17.83 16.46 60.75
CA THR A 6 -17.04 15.83 59.68
C THR A 6 -17.31 16.59 58.39
N VAL A 7 -16.37 17.46 58.00
CA VAL A 7 -16.40 18.12 56.69
C VAL A 7 -16.14 17.05 55.63
N GLU A 8 -17.18 16.64 54.90
CA GLU A 8 -17.01 15.80 53.71
C GLU A 8 -16.08 16.51 52.72
N PRO A 9 -15.04 15.84 52.19
CA PRO A 9 -14.20 16.44 51.16
C PRO A 9 -15.07 16.72 49.93
N LYS A 10 -15.27 18.00 49.64
CA LYS A 10 -15.90 18.48 48.40
C LYS A 10 -15.20 17.76 47.25
N LYS A 11 -15.92 16.96 46.46
CA LYS A 11 -15.41 16.31 45.24
C LYS A 11 -14.75 17.38 44.38
N GLU A 12 -13.43 17.47 44.45
CA GLU A 12 -12.65 18.38 43.63
C GLU A 12 -12.82 17.89 42.19
N PHE A 13 -13.39 18.73 41.34
CA PHE A 13 -13.69 18.35 39.96
C PHE A 13 -12.36 18.03 39.27
N ASP A 14 -12.17 16.77 38.86
CA ASP A 14 -10.90 16.33 38.27
C ASP A 14 -10.64 17.15 36.99
N ARG A 15 -9.55 17.93 37.03
CA ARG A 15 -9.12 18.79 35.91
C ARG A 15 -8.97 17.99 34.62
N ASN A 16 -8.64 16.69 34.71
CA ASN A 16 -8.58 15.82 33.53
C ASN A 16 -9.96 15.63 32.88
N THR A 17 -11.03 15.50 33.68
CA THR A 17 -12.39 15.35 33.14
C THR A 17 -12.83 16.62 32.40
N ILE A 18 -12.42 17.80 32.87
CA ILE A 18 -12.69 19.08 32.18
C ILE A 18 -12.00 19.11 30.81
N TRP A 19 -10.72 18.72 30.74
CA TRP A 19 -9.98 18.70 29.47
C TRP A 19 -10.48 17.61 28.51
N THR A 20 -10.86 16.44 29.03
CA THR A 20 -11.50 15.39 28.20
C THR A 20 -12.84 15.87 27.66
N ALA A 21 -13.67 16.52 28.47
CA ALA A 21 -14.93 17.10 28.02
C ALA A 21 -14.68 18.20 26.96
N ALA A 22 -13.71 19.08 27.18
CA ALA A 22 -13.33 20.12 26.22
C ALA A 22 -12.86 19.51 24.88
N TYR A 23 -12.10 18.42 24.91
CA TYR A 23 -11.67 17.69 23.71
C TYR A 23 -12.86 17.08 22.95
N VAL A 24 -13.80 16.42 23.66
CA VAL A 24 -15.00 15.85 23.04
C VAL A 24 -15.88 16.94 22.44
N VAL A 25 -16.08 18.06 23.13
CA VAL A 25 -16.82 19.22 22.62
C VAL A 25 -16.15 19.79 21.37
N ALA A 26 -14.82 19.92 21.38
CA ALA A 26 -14.07 20.39 20.22
C ALA A 26 -14.21 19.44 19.02
N LEU A 27 -14.14 18.13 19.24
CA LEU A 27 -14.38 17.13 18.19
C LEU A 27 -15.79 17.24 17.61
N ILE A 28 -16.81 17.32 18.47
CA ILE A 28 -18.20 17.47 18.02
C ILE A 28 -18.36 18.77 17.23
N ALA A 29 -17.76 19.87 17.70
CA ALA A 29 -17.81 21.16 16.99
C ALA A 29 -17.15 21.08 15.61
N VAL A 30 -16.02 20.35 15.48
CA VAL A 30 -15.39 20.09 14.18
C VAL A 30 -16.30 19.26 13.28
N CYS A 31 -16.89 18.17 13.78
CA CYS A 31 -17.82 17.34 13.01
C CYS A 31 -19.07 18.12 12.54
N LEU A 32 -19.66 18.92 13.43
CA LEU A 32 -20.79 19.78 13.11
C LEU A 32 -20.40 20.89 12.13
N GLY A 33 -19.21 21.47 12.27
CA GLY A 33 -18.66 22.46 11.35
C GLY A 33 -18.48 21.89 9.95
N PHE A 34 -17.93 20.67 9.84
CA PHE A 34 -17.86 19.95 8.57
C PHE A 34 -19.24 19.66 8.00
N TYR A 35 -20.17 19.12 8.80
CA TYR A 35 -21.53 18.85 8.35
C TYR A 35 -22.20 20.12 7.84
N TRP A 36 -22.14 21.20 8.61
CA TRP A 36 -22.69 22.49 8.19
C TRP A 36 -22.05 22.98 6.88
N ALA A 37 -20.72 22.93 6.74
CA ALA A 37 -20.05 23.28 5.49
C ALA A 37 -20.51 22.41 4.30
N THR A 38 -20.75 21.12 4.52
CA THR A 38 -21.29 20.23 3.47
C THR A 38 -22.71 20.61 3.05
N THR A 39 -23.55 21.12 3.95
CA THR A 39 -24.90 21.60 3.61
C THR A 39 -24.89 22.92 2.82
N GLN A 40 -23.81 23.70 2.90
CA GLN A 40 -23.64 24.92 2.10
C GLN A 40 -23.13 24.64 0.69
N THR A 41 -22.71 23.41 0.41
CA THR A 41 -22.16 23.03 -0.89
C THR A 41 -23.28 22.46 -1.75
N ASP A 42 -23.47 23.00 -2.96
CA ASP A 42 -24.41 22.46 -3.94
C ASP A 42 -23.83 21.17 -4.56
N TYR A 43 -23.96 20.08 -3.81
CA TYR A 43 -23.44 18.76 -4.19
C TYR A 43 -24.39 17.65 -3.75
N ILE A 44 -24.71 16.76 -4.70
CA ILE A 44 -25.54 15.58 -4.44
C ILE A 44 -24.64 14.41 -4.05
N TRP A 45 -24.67 14.07 -2.78
CA TRP A 45 -23.93 12.93 -2.22
C TRP A 45 -24.48 11.60 -2.73
N ARG A 46 -23.61 10.72 -3.22
CA ARG A 46 -23.91 9.43 -3.86
C ARG A 46 -23.20 8.27 -3.17
N TRP A 47 -23.24 8.23 -1.84
CA TRP A 47 -22.63 7.17 -1.02
C TRP A 47 -23.09 5.75 -1.42
N ASN A 48 -24.31 5.61 -1.94
CA ASN A 48 -24.85 4.35 -2.45
C ASN A 48 -24.04 3.75 -3.63
N ARG A 49 -23.22 4.55 -4.31
CA ARG A 49 -22.36 4.08 -5.41
C ARG A 49 -20.98 3.62 -4.95
N ILE A 50 -20.60 3.84 -3.68
CA ILE A 50 -19.27 3.48 -3.18
C ILE A 50 -19.00 1.95 -3.21
N PRO A 51 -19.95 1.07 -2.81
CA PRO A 51 -19.70 -0.37 -2.76
C PRO A 51 -19.20 -0.97 -4.09
N LYS A 52 -19.65 -0.45 -5.24
CA LYS A 52 -19.24 -0.94 -6.57
C LYS A 52 -17.74 -0.79 -6.85
N TYR A 53 -17.06 0.14 -6.14
CA TYR A 53 -15.62 0.35 -6.28
C TYR A 53 -14.80 -0.64 -5.45
N PHE A 54 -15.44 -1.47 -4.63
CA PHE A 54 -14.80 -2.60 -3.96
C PHE A 54 -15.11 -3.90 -4.69
N TYR A 55 -16.37 -4.10 -5.08
CA TYR A 55 -16.83 -5.28 -5.80
C TYR A 55 -18.05 -4.94 -6.64
N TYR A 56 -18.08 -5.38 -7.89
CA TYR A 56 -19.23 -5.23 -8.76
C TYR A 56 -19.45 -6.48 -9.60
N VAL A 57 -20.70 -6.70 -10.01
CA VAL A 57 -21.06 -7.78 -10.92
C VAL A 57 -21.15 -7.19 -12.32
N ASP A 58 -20.33 -7.70 -13.21
CA ASP A 58 -20.27 -7.30 -14.61
C ASP A 58 -21.02 -8.32 -15.47
N THR A 59 -21.69 -7.86 -16.53
CA THR A 59 -22.37 -8.75 -17.47
C THR A 59 -21.51 -8.84 -18.72
N ILE A 60 -20.91 -10.01 -18.95
CA ILE A 60 -20.06 -10.26 -20.09
C ILE A 60 -20.91 -10.88 -21.19
N ASN A 61 -20.96 -10.19 -22.32
CA ASN A 61 -21.64 -10.66 -23.53
C ASN A 61 -20.66 -11.50 -24.35
N VAL A 62 -21.06 -12.72 -24.68
CA VAL A 62 -20.35 -13.58 -25.62
C VAL A 62 -20.89 -13.28 -27.00
N ASN A 63 -20.09 -12.60 -27.83
CA ASN A 63 -20.48 -12.23 -29.18
C ASN A 63 -19.90 -13.21 -30.20
N THR A 64 -20.63 -13.46 -31.29
CA THR A 64 -20.12 -14.26 -32.40
C THR A 64 -19.07 -13.47 -33.21
N GLU A 65 -17.98 -14.11 -33.57
CA GLU A 65 -16.95 -13.59 -34.47
C GLU A 65 -17.21 -14.00 -35.93
N MET A 66 -18.21 -14.85 -36.17
CA MET A 66 -18.61 -15.30 -37.51
C MET A 66 -20.10 -15.07 -37.79
N GLU A 67 -20.43 -15.03 -39.09
CA GLU A 67 -21.81 -15.10 -39.59
C GLU A 67 -22.16 -16.56 -39.90
N GLY A 68 -23.35 -17.02 -39.53
CA GLY A 68 -23.76 -18.39 -39.76
C GLY A 68 -25.04 -18.78 -39.02
N GLU A 69 -25.38 -20.06 -39.06
CA GLU A 69 -26.54 -20.61 -38.35
C GLU A 69 -26.11 -21.35 -37.08
N VAL A 70 -26.89 -21.21 -36.00
CA VAL A 70 -26.68 -21.94 -34.76
C VAL A 70 -27.04 -23.42 -34.96
N THR A 71 -26.03 -24.24 -35.22
CA THR A 71 -26.20 -25.66 -35.57
C THR A 71 -26.50 -26.53 -34.36
N SER A 72 -25.86 -26.27 -33.21
CA SER A 72 -26.13 -27.00 -31.98
C SER A 72 -25.89 -26.17 -30.72
N ILE A 73 -26.70 -26.46 -29.69
CA ILE A 73 -26.55 -25.92 -28.35
C ILE A 73 -26.42 -27.11 -27.40
N THR A 74 -25.21 -27.34 -26.88
CA THR A 74 -24.93 -28.45 -25.97
C THR A 74 -24.65 -27.92 -24.57
N LYS A 75 -25.40 -28.38 -23.57
CA LYS A 75 -25.09 -28.10 -22.15
C LYS A 75 -24.01 -29.05 -21.65
N LYS A 76 -22.89 -28.48 -21.19
CA LYS A 76 -21.80 -29.21 -20.54
C LYS A 76 -21.73 -28.79 -19.07
N GLY A 77 -22.52 -29.45 -18.23
CA GLY A 77 -22.60 -29.12 -16.80
C GLY A 77 -23.35 -27.81 -16.57
N LYS A 78 -22.64 -26.78 -16.07
CA LYS A 78 -23.19 -25.42 -15.87
C LYS A 78 -23.04 -24.51 -17.09
N ASP A 79 -22.26 -24.93 -18.08
CA ASP A 79 -21.92 -24.12 -19.24
C ASP A 79 -22.73 -24.56 -20.46
N SER A 80 -23.03 -23.63 -21.34
CA SER A 80 -23.69 -23.87 -22.62
C SER A 80 -22.69 -23.63 -23.74
N VAL A 81 -22.46 -24.63 -24.58
CA VAL A 81 -21.61 -24.53 -25.77
C VAL A 81 -22.52 -24.36 -26.97
N VAL A 82 -22.35 -23.26 -27.70
CA VAL A 82 -23.08 -22.93 -28.92
C VAL A 82 -22.13 -23.08 -30.09
N ILE A 83 -22.54 -23.85 -31.11
CA ILE A 83 -21.78 -24.01 -32.35
C ILE A 83 -22.48 -23.21 -33.45
N VAL A 84 -21.75 -22.28 -34.06
CA VAL A 84 -22.19 -21.50 -35.22
C VAL A 84 -21.43 -22.02 -36.43
N SER A 85 -22.12 -22.21 -37.56
CA SER A 85 -21.50 -22.65 -38.82
C SER A 85 -22.12 -21.95 -40.01
N ASP A 86 -21.29 -21.62 -41.00
CA ASP A 86 -21.70 -21.09 -42.31
C ASP A 86 -21.79 -22.18 -43.40
N GLY A 87 -21.56 -23.45 -43.03
CA GLY A 87 -21.49 -24.60 -43.93
C GLY A 87 -20.08 -24.97 -44.42
N THR A 88 -19.09 -24.09 -44.25
CA THR A 88 -17.67 -24.30 -44.59
C THR A 88 -16.80 -24.39 -43.35
N ASP A 89 -16.99 -23.46 -42.41
CA ASP A 89 -16.28 -23.37 -41.14
C ASP A 89 -17.26 -23.44 -39.95
N SER A 90 -16.73 -23.73 -38.76
CA SER A 90 -17.52 -23.80 -37.52
C SER A 90 -16.73 -23.24 -36.35
N GLU A 91 -17.33 -22.34 -35.60
CA GLU A 91 -16.79 -21.83 -34.34
C GLU A 91 -17.65 -22.26 -33.15
N TYR A 92 -16.98 -22.50 -32.02
CA TYR A 92 -17.63 -22.88 -30.78
C TYR A 92 -17.49 -21.78 -29.74
N TYR A 93 -18.63 -21.35 -29.20
CA TYR A 93 -18.71 -20.32 -28.18
C TYR A 93 -19.17 -20.96 -26.87
N THR A 94 -18.36 -20.81 -25.83
CA THR A 94 -18.71 -21.30 -24.49
C THR A 94 -19.31 -20.15 -23.69
N VAL A 95 -20.57 -20.28 -23.31
CA VAL A 95 -21.29 -19.34 -22.44
C VAL A 95 -21.43 -19.98 -21.06
N PRO A 96 -20.70 -19.50 -20.03
CA PRO A 96 -20.91 -19.93 -18.66
C PRO A 96 -22.34 -19.62 -18.20
N GLY A 97 -23.08 -20.62 -17.70
CA GLY A 97 -24.49 -20.45 -17.34
C GLY A 97 -25.50 -20.73 -18.47
N SER A 98 -26.77 -20.44 -18.19
CA SER A 98 -27.91 -20.83 -19.06
C SER A 98 -28.60 -19.67 -19.78
N ASN A 99 -28.07 -18.45 -19.65
CA ASN A 99 -28.67 -17.26 -20.28
C ASN A 99 -28.15 -17.11 -21.70
N LEU A 100 -28.74 -17.92 -22.60
CA LEU A 100 -28.56 -17.81 -24.03
C LEU A 100 -29.58 -16.83 -24.59
N ASN A 101 -29.14 -16.01 -25.54
CA ASN A 101 -30.00 -15.08 -26.27
C ASN A 101 -30.38 -15.62 -27.66
N VAL A 102 -29.80 -16.75 -28.07
CA VAL A 102 -30.01 -17.38 -29.38
C VAL A 102 -30.62 -18.78 -29.26
N SER A 103 -31.36 -19.16 -30.29
CA SER A 103 -32.02 -20.47 -30.43
C SER A 103 -31.33 -21.34 -31.50
N GLN A 104 -31.52 -22.66 -31.42
CA GLN A 104 -31.02 -23.55 -32.46
C GLN A 104 -31.75 -23.29 -33.78
N GLY A 105 -31.00 -23.18 -34.88
CA GLY A 105 -31.50 -22.81 -36.21
C GLY A 105 -31.66 -21.31 -36.45
N GLU A 106 -31.18 -20.47 -35.52
CA GLU A 106 -31.17 -19.01 -35.69
C GLU A 106 -29.93 -18.57 -36.49
N THR A 107 -30.12 -17.66 -37.44
CA THR A 107 -29.02 -17.02 -38.18
C THR A 107 -28.46 -15.87 -37.33
N VAL A 108 -27.16 -15.88 -37.09
CA VAL A 108 -26.43 -14.86 -36.32
C VAL A 108 -25.39 -14.18 -37.20
N PHE A 109 -25.19 -12.89 -37.00
CA PHE A 109 -24.21 -12.07 -37.71
C PHE A 109 -23.03 -11.72 -36.81
N MET A 110 -21.87 -11.45 -37.41
CA MET A 110 -20.67 -11.03 -36.68
C MET A 110 -20.98 -9.86 -35.71
N GLY A 111 -20.71 -10.07 -34.43
CA GLY A 111 -20.99 -9.13 -33.35
C GLY A 111 -22.28 -9.39 -32.55
N ASP A 112 -23.15 -10.29 -33.01
CA ASP A 112 -24.38 -10.65 -32.29
C ASP A 112 -24.07 -11.37 -30.97
N THR A 113 -24.81 -11.02 -29.92
CA THR A 113 -24.63 -11.62 -28.59
C THR A 113 -25.33 -12.98 -28.50
N ILE A 114 -24.53 -14.05 -28.48
CA ILE A 114 -24.98 -15.45 -28.32
C ILE A 114 -25.57 -15.69 -26.93
N GLY A 115 -24.96 -15.10 -25.91
CA GLY A 115 -25.39 -15.24 -24.54
C GLY A 115 -24.66 -14.29 -23.62
N SER A 116 -25.12 -14.19 -22.38
CA SER A 116 -24.51 -13.33 -21.38
C SER A 116 -24.34 -14.08 -20.07
N TYR A 117 -23.22 -13.81 -19.39
CA TYR A 117 -22.98 -14.33 -18.06
C TYR A 117 -22.53 -13.23 -17.12
N THR A 118 -22.81 -13.43 -15.84
CA THR A 118 -22.45 -12.47 -14.80
C THR A 118 -21.19 -12.95 -14.10
N GLU A 119 -20.20 -12.07 -14.01
CA GLU A 119 -18.95 -12.35 -13.31
C GLU A 119 -18.71 -11.27 -12.25
N GLY A 120 -18.35 -11.71 -11.05
CA GLY A 120 -17.94 -10.82 -9.98
C GLY A 120 -16.53 -10.31 -10.20
N LYS A 121 -16.36 -9.01 -10.37
CA LYS A 121 -15.06 -8.37 -10.57
C LYS A 121 -14.67 -7.48 -9.39
N MET A 122 -13.37 -7.41 -9.14
CA MET A 122 -12.80 -6.52 -8.14
C MET A 122 -12.96 -5.07 -8.61
N GLY A 123 -13.44 -4.22 -7.71
CA GLY A 123 -13.57 -2.79 -8.00
C GLY A 123 -12.23 -2.06 -7.85
N LEU A 124 -12.17 -0.86 -8.46
CA LEU A 124 -10.96 -0.05 -8.56
C LEU A 124 -10.26 0.24 -7.22
N LEU A 125 -11.02 0.55 -6.17
CA LEU A 125 -10.44 0.90 -4.87
C LEU A 125 -9.86 -0.32 -4.16
N LEU A 126 -10.48 -1.50 -4.31
CA LEU A 126 -9.94 -2.73 -3.75
C LEU A 126 -8.66 -3.15 -4.49
N GLU A 127 -8.66 -3.07 -5.83
CA GLU A 127 -7.47 -3.29 -6.66
C GLU A 127 -6.33 -2.36 -6.23
N GLY A 128 -6.57 -1.05 -6.19
CA GLY A 128 -5.56 -0.08 -5.80
C GLY A 128 -5.06 -0.27 -4.37
N THR A 129 -5.94 -0.68 -3.45
CA THR A 129 -5.54 -1.01 -2.07
C THR A 129 -4.58 -2.19 -2.03
N LEU A 130 -4.86 -3.26 -2.78
CA LEU A 130 -3.99 -4.44 -2.81
C LEU A 130 -2.64 -4.10 -3.43
N ILE A 131 -2.61 -3.34 -4.54
CA ILE A 131 -1.37 -2.87 -5.16
C ILE A 131 -0.56 -2.01 -4.19
N THR A 132 -1.19 -1.09 -3.46
CA THR A 132 -0.53 -0.27 -2.43
C THR A 132 0.13 -1.15 -1.36
N ILE A 133 -0.56 -2.19 -0.88
CA ILE A 133 -0.02 -3.11 0.13
C ILE A 133 1.15 -3.91 -0.46
N GLU A 134 0.98 -4.46 -1.67
CA GLU A 134 1.99 -5.25 -2.37
C GLU A 134 3.29 -4.46 -2.57
N VAL A 135 3.23 -3.29 -3.20
CA VAL A 135 4.43 -2.48 -3.47
C VAL A 135 5.09 -2.04 -2.17
N SER A 136 4.30 -1.69 -1.15
CA SER A 136 4.83 -1.25 0.13
C SER A 136 5.57 -2.37 0.86
N ILE A 137 5.01 -3.58 0.92
CA ILE A 137 5.64 -4.71 1.60
C ILE A 137 6.96 -5.08 0.92
N ILE A 138 6.97 -5.15 -0.41
CA ILE A 138 8.17 -5.49 -1.18
C ILE A 138 9.24 -4.39 -0.99
N SER A 139 8.86 -3.12 -1.08
CA SER A 139 9.79 -2.00 -0.87
C SER A 139 10.30 -1.91 0.57
N ILE A 140 9.47 -2.20 1.57
CA ILE A 140 9.90 -2.30 2.98
C ILE A 140 10.95 -3.39 3.12
N PHE A 141 10.69 -4.59 2.57
CA PHE A 141 11.61 -5.71 2.67
C PHE A 141 12.99 -5.37 2.11
N PHE A 142 13.05 -4.86 0.87
CA PHE A 142 14.33 -4.46 0.27
C PHE A 142 14.95 -3.23 0.94
N GLY A 143 14.14 -2.27 1.39
CA GLY A 143 14.61 -1.11 2.14
C GLY A 143 15.26 -1.48 3.46
N ILE A 144 14.74 -2.49 4.18
CA ILE A 144 15.38 -3.03 5.38
C ILE A 144 16.75 -3.61 5.05
N LEU A 145 16.86 -4.42 3.99
CA LEU A 145 18.12 -5.01 3.58
C LEU A 145 19.15 -3.93 3.22
N ILE A 146 18.78 -3.02 2.32
CA ILE A 146 19.65 -1.91 1.88
C ILE A 146 20.08 -1.08 3.09
N GLY A 147 19.14 -0.72 3.96
CA GLY A 147 19.40 0.11 5.11
C GLY A 147 20.25 -0.57 6.19
N LEU A 148 20.07 -1.87 6.43
CA LEU A 148 20.90 -2.63 7.35
C LEU A 148 22.36 -2.65 6.87
N PHE A 149 22.60 -3.02 5.61
CA PHE A 149 23.96 -3.05 5.05
C PHE A 149 24.61 -1.67 5.03
N THR A 150 23.86 -0.65 4.63
CA THR A 150 24.35 0.73 4.57
C THR A 150 24.63 1.29 5.97
N GLY A 151 23.72 1.05 6.92
CA GLY A 151 23.86 1.50 8.31
C GLY A 151 25.09 0.89 8.99
N LEU A 152 25.34 -0.40 8.77
CA LEU A 152 26.55 -1.08 9.22
C LEU A 152 27.81 -0.55 8.52
N SER A 153 27.74 -0.30 7.21
CA SER A 153 28.85 0.27 6.44
C SER A 153 29.24 1.66 6.94
N ARG A 154 28.27 2.47 7.35
CA ARG A 154 28.49 3.82 7.87
C ARG A 154 29.21 3.88 9.22
N ILE A 155 29.07 2.86 10.06
CA ILE A 155 29.82 2.75 11.33
C ILE A 155 31.16 2.02 11.18
N SER A 156 31.47 1.54 9.98
CA SER A 156 32.73 0.85 9.70
C SER A 156 33.93 1.78 9.86
N SER A 157 35.07 1.20 10.22
CA SER A 157 36.36 1.89 10.18
C SER A 157 36.96 1.96 8.77
N ASN A 158 36.46 1.17 7.82
CA ASN A 158 36.91 1.22 6.44
C ASN A 158 36.42 2.52 5.75
N PRO A 159 37.32 3.42 5.31
CA PRO A 159 36.93 4.67 4.68
C PRO A 159 36.04 4.50 3.44
N PHE A 160 36.28 3.48 2.62
CA PHE A 160 35.51 3.25 1.40
C PHE A 160 34.05 2.90 1.70
N LEU A 161 33.82 1.98 2.64
CA LEU A 161 32.46 1.60 3.07
C LEU A 161 31.74 2.76 3.76
N LYS A 162 32.47 3.51 4.60
CA LYS A 162 31.90 4.64 5.32
C LYS A 162 31.52 5.77 4.36
N MET A 163 32.41 6.14 3.44
CA MET A 163 32.17 7.24 2.50
C MET A 163 31.08 6.89 1.49
N SER A 164 31.06 5.67 0.93
CA SER A 164 29.99 5.25 0.02
C SER A 164 28.61 5.27 0.70
N ALA A 165 28.52 4.79 1.95
CA ALA A 165 27.29 4.86 2.73
C ALA A 165 26.86 6.30 3.03
N ILE A 166 27.80 7.20 3.38
CA ILE A 166 27.50 8.63 3.58
C ILE A 166 26.96 9.25 2.29
N THR A 167 27.66 9.08 1.16
CA THR A 167 27.25 9.64 -0.14
C THR A 167 25.85 9.18 -0.53
N TYR A 168 25.57 7.87 -0.45
CA TYR A 168 24.24 7.34 -0.72
C TYR A 168 23.17 7.95 0.19
N ILE A 169 23.38 7.98 1.50
CA ILE A 169 22.40 8.51 2.46
C ILE A 169 22.12 10.00 2.20
N GLU A 170 23.16 10.81 2.03
CA GLU A 170 23.01 12.26 1.84
C GLU A 170 22.35 12.59 0.50
N LEU A 171 22.68 11.88 -0.58
CA LEU A 171 22.03 12.08 -1.89
C LEU A 171 20.55 11.73 -1.84
N ILE A 172 20.20 10.60 -1.23
CA ILE A 172 18.81 10.12 -1.22
C ILE A 172 17.96 10.92 -0.24
N ARG A 173 18.46 11.25 0.96
CA ARG A 173 17.69 12.05 1.93
C ARG A 173 17.68 13.54 1.58
N GLY A 174 18.66 14.00 0.81
CA GLY A 174 18.76 15.39 0.35
C GLY A 174 17.92 15.71 -0.89
N THR A 175 17.27 14.72 -1.51
CA THR A 175 16.46 14.91 -2.72
C THR A 175 15.00 14.48 -2.51
N PRO A 176 14.02 15.19 -3.12
CA PRO A 176 12.61 14.81 -2.99
C PRO A 176 12.32 13.42 -3.58
N LEU A 177 11.53 12.61 -2.85
CA LEU A 177 11.15 11.27 -3.30
C LEU A 177 10.46 11.28 -4.68
N LEU A 178 9.54 12.22 -4.92
CA LEU A 178 8.85 12.34 -6.21
C LEU A 178 9.86 12.50 -7.37
N VAL A 179 10.91 13.29 -7.19
CA VAL A 179 11.96 13.47 -8.21
C VAL A 179 12.73 12.17 -8.43
N GLN A 180 13.06 11.45 -7.35
CA GLN A 180 13.71 10.15 -7.46
C GLN A 180 12.85 9.14 -8.21
N ILE A 181 11.55 9.06 -7.92
CA ILE A 181 10.58 8.22 -8.64
C ILE A 181 10.59 8.55 -10.14
N MET A 182 10.59 9.84 -10.50
CA MET A 182 10.66 10.26 -11.91
C MET A 182 11.98 9.86 -12.58
N ILE A 183 13.12 9.96 -11.87
CA ILE A 183 14.42 9.50 -12.39
C ILE A 183 14.40 7.98 -12.60
N TRP A 184 13.86 7.23 -11.65
CA TRP A 184 13.73 5.77 -11.74
C TRP A 184 12.91 5.34 -12.94
N TYR A 185 11.80 6.01 -13.20
CA TYR A 185 10.92 5.69 -14.31
C TYR A 185 11.49 6.15 -15.66
N PHE A 186 11.68 7.46 -15.83
CA PHE A 186 11.99 8.04 -17.14
C PHE A 186 13.44 7.85 -17.56
N VAL A 187 14.38 7.90 -16.61
CA VAL A 187 15.81 7.83 -16.93
C VAL A 187 16.31 6.40 -16.81
N LEU A 188 16.24 5.82 -15.60
CA LEU A 188 16.80 4.49 -15.35
C LEU A 188 15.99 3.39 -16.03
N GLY A 189 14.66 3.46 -15.97
CA GLY A 189 13.77 2.51 -16.63
C GLY A 189 14.02 2.42 -18.13
N THR A 190 14.01 3.56 -18.81
CA THR A 190 14.27 3.66 -20.25
C THR A 190 15.67 3.16 -20.62
N ILE A 191 16.72 3.62 -19.91
CA ILE A 191 18.10 3.22 -20.23
C ILE A 191 18.27 1.72 -20.01
N LEU A 192 17.81 1.18 -18.88
CA LEU A 192 18.01 -0.21 -18.52
C LEU A 192 17.24 -1.14 -19.47
N ASN A 193 15.96 -0.87 -19.74
CA ASN A 193 15.18 -1.69 -20.68
C ASN A 193 15.76 -1.63 -22.10
N ASN A 194 16.25 -0.48 -22.56
CA ASN A 194 16.92 -0.39 -23.87
C ASN A 194 18.20 -1.22 -23.93
N LEU A 195 19.00 -1.24 -22.86
CA LEU A 195 20.19 -2.08 -22.78
C LEU A 195 19.84 -3.58 -22.74
N LEU A 196 18.81 -3.96 -21.99
CA LEU A 196 18.34 -5.35 -21.90
C LEU A 196 17.83 -5.85 -23.26
N ILE A 197 17.01 -5.08 -23.96
CA ILE A 197 16.51 -5.43 -25.30
C ILE A 197 17.67 -5.60 -26.28
N LYS A 198 18.65 -4.68 -26.26
CA LYS A 198 19.86 -4.78 -27.11
C LYS A 198 20.69 -6.04 -26.81
N ALA A 199 20.67 -6.51 -25.57
CA ALA A 199 21.31 -7.74 -25.15
C ALA A 199 20.46 -9.00 -25.41
N GLY A 200 19.28 -8.87 -26.01
CA GLY A 200 18.34 -9.98 -26.26
C GLY A 200 17.61 -10.47 -25.00
N LEU A 201 17.53 -9.65 -23.96
CA LEU A 201 16.87 -9.95 -22.68
C LEU A 201 15.47 -9.33 -22.60
N PHE A 202 14.69 -9.79 -21.62
CA PHE A 202 13.32 -9.31 -21.37
C PHE A 202 13.29 -7.90 -20.77
N GLN A 203 12.17 -7.20 -20.99
CA GLN A 203 11.91 -5.89 -20.39
C GLN A 203 11.43 -6.03 -18.95
N ILE A 204 11.93 -5.17 -18.07
CA ILE A 204 11.50 -5.09 -16.68
C ILE A 204 10.19 -4.28 -16.62
N PRO A 205 9.14 -4.80 -15.97
CA PRO A 205 7.89 -4.07 -15.75
C PRO A 205 8.09 -2.79 -14.92
N GLU A 206 7.27 -1.76 -15.20
CA GLU A 206 7.31 -0.44 -14.56
C GLU A 206 7.18 -0.52 -13.03
N LEU A 207 6.39 -1.48 -12.54
CA LEU A 207 6.18 -1.77 -11.13
C LEU A 207 7.51 -1.93 -10.37
N TRP A 208 8.48 -2.63 -10.95
CA TRP A 208 9.77 -2.92 -10.30
C TRP A 208 10.65 -1.68 -10.18
N PHE A 209 10.57 -0.74 -11.12
CA PHE A 209 11.24 0.56 -10.99
C PHE A 209 10.61 1.40 -9.88
N GLY A 210 9.28 1.34 -9.74
CA GLY A 210 8.56 1.93 -8.61
C GLY A 210 9.00 1.34 -7.27
N VAL A 211 9.00 0.00 -7.16
CA VAL A 211 9.46 -0.73 -5.98
C VAL A 211 10.91 -0.41 -5.62
N ALA A 212 11.81 -0.39 -6.61
CA ALA A 212 13.21 -0.07 -6.43
C ALA A 212 13.41 1.36 -5.93
N SER A 213 12.67 2.34 -6.49
CA SER A 213 12.74 3.73 -6.05
C SER A 213 12.35 3.89 -4.58
N LEU A 214 11.24 3.29 -4.16
CA LEU A 214 10.78 3.30 -2.76
C LEU A 214 11.74 2.54 -1.84
N ALA A 215 12.25 1.38 -2.26
CA ALA A 215 13.18 0.58 -1.46
C ALA A 215 14.51 1.32 -1.21
N ILE A 216 15.05 1.97 -2.24
CA ILE A 216 16.28 2.75 -2.15
C ILE A 216 16.07 4.01 -1.33
N PHE A 217 14.91 4.66 -1.44
CA PHE A 217 14.56 5.78 -0.57
C PHE A 217 14.45 5.34 0.88
N ALA A 218 13.63 4.33 1.17
CA ALA A 218 13.45 3.77 2.51
C ALA A 218 14.77 3.30 3.11
N GLY A 219 15.63 2.65 2.32
CA GLY A 219 16.93 2.16 2.73
C GLY A 219 17.84 3.23 3.32
N ALA A 220 17.80 4.47 2.80
CA ALA A 220 18.62 5.56 3.32
C ALA A 220 18.15 6.01 4.71
N TYR A 221 16.84 6.06 4.94
CA TYR A 221 16.26 6.37 6.25
C TYR A 221 16.47 5.22 7.24
N VAL A 222 16.30 3.97 6.80
CA VAL A 222 16.59 2.78 7.61
C VAL A 222 18.07 2.75 8.02
N ALA A 223 18.99 3.12 7.12
CA ALA A 223 20.42 3.17 7.43
C ALA A 223 20.74 4.17 8.55
N GLU A 224 20.08 5.33 8.57
CA GLU A 224 20.19 6.30 9.66
C GLU A 224 19.63 5.76 10.97
N ILE A 225 18.47 5.11 10.92
CA ILE A 225 17.85 4.49 12.08
C ILE A 225 18.78 3.42 12.67
N VAL A 226 19.36 2.55 11.83
CA VAL A 226 20.31 1.51 12.25
C VAL A 226 21.55 2.14 12.88
N ARG A 227 22.16 3.14 12.23
CA ARG A 227 23.33 3.84 12.79
C ARG A 227 22.99 4.49 14.13
N ALA A 228 21.91 5.26 14.20
CA ALA A 228 21.49 5.97 15.40
C ALA A 228 21.18 4.99 16.54
N GLY A 229 20.51 3.89 16.24
CA GLY A 229 20.24 2.81 17.20
C GLY A 229 21.52 2.23 17.79
N ILE A 230 22.52 1.91 16.97
CA ILE A 230 23.82 1.40 17.43
C ILE A 230 24.57 2.46 18.25
N GLN A 231 24.61 3.71 17.80
CA GLN A 231 25.31 4.80 18.49
C GLN A 231 24.64 5.25 19.78
N SER A 232 23.36 4.95 19.96
CA SER A 232 22.64 5.27 21.20
C SER A 232 23.14 4.43 22.39
N ILE A 233 23.76 3.27 22.15
CA ILE A 233 24.27 2.41 23.21
C ILE A 233 25.46 3.07 23.91
N HIS A 234 25.45 3.10 25.24
CA HIS A 234 26.48 3.76 26.03
C HIS A 234 27.87 3.19 25.71
N LYS A 235 28.85 4.06 25.43
CA LYS A 235 30.21 3.67 25.02
C LYS A 235 30.88 2.71 26.00
N GLY A 236 30.59 2.87 27.29
CA GLY A 236 31.05 1.98 28.37
C GLY A 236 30.68 0.50 28.17
N GLN A 237 29.61 0.16 27.43
CA GLN A 237 29.28 -1.23 27.09
C GLN A 237 30.35 -1.87 26.20
N MET A 238 30.83 -1.11 25.20
CA MET A 238 31.92 -1.56 24.33
C MET A 238 33.23 -1.62 25.11
N GLU A 239 33.53 -0.60 25.92
CA GLU A 239 34.75 -0.55 26.74
C GLU A 239 34.82 -1.72 27.74
N ALA A 240 33.72 -1.99 28.47
CA ALA A 240 33.64 -3.11 29.40
C ALA A 240 33.80 -4.47 28.69
N ALA A 241 33.12 -4.68 27.56
CA ALA A 241 33.26 -5.90 26.78
C ALA A 241 34.71 -6.12 26.28
N ARG A 242 35.38 -5.04 25.85
CA ARG A 242 36.78 -5.08 25.41
C ARG A 242 37.73 -5.35 26.58
N SER A 243 37.47 -4.79 27.77
CA SER A 243 38.24 -5.06 29.00
C SER A 243 38.10 -6.50 29.49
N LEU A 244 36.98 -7.16 29.20
CA LEU A 244 36.76 -8.59 29.44
C LEU A 244 37.36 -9.50 28.34
N GLY A 245 38.17 -8.95 27.43
CA GLY A 245 38.89 -9.72 26.41
C GLY A 245 38.10 -10.03 25.13
N MET A 246 36.85 -9.56 25.00
CA MET A 246 36.09 -9.79 23.76
C MET A 246 36.70 -9.01 22.59
N THR A 247 36.72 -9.58 21.37
CA THR A 247 37.04 -8.81 20.15
C THR A 247 35.96 -7.77 19.85
N LYS A 248 36.26 -6.72 19.08
CA LYS A 248 35.26 -5.70 18.66
C LYS A 248 34.06 -6.35 17.95
N VAL A 249 34.30 -7.39 17.14
CA VAL A 249 33.24 -8.14 16.44
C VAL A 249 32.39 -8.94 17.42
N THR A 250 33.04 -9.64 18.37
CA THR A 250 32.33 -10.40 19.41
C THR A 250 31.49 -9.49 20.30
N ALA A 251 32.05 -8.37 20.76
CA ALA A 251 31.35 -7.37 21.56
C ALA A 251 30.17 -6.74 20.78
N MET A 252 30.38 -6.40 19.50
CA MET A 252 29.32 -5.88 18.65
C MET A 252 28.17 -6.90 18.50
N ARG A 253 28.48 -8.16 18.19
CA ARG A 253 27.47 -9.21 17.95
C ARG A 253 26.72 -9.62 19.22
N LYS A 254 27.42 -9.76 20.35
CA LYS A 254 26.84 -10.33 21.58
C LYS A 254 26.28 -9.30 22.55
N ILE A 255 26.79 -8.07 22.55
CA ILE A 255 26.42 -7.04 23.53
C ILE A 255 25.68 -5.89 22.87
N ILE A 256 26.28 -5.27 21.84
CA ILE A 256 25.77 -4.01 21.28
C ILE A 256 24.57 -4.23 20.36
N LEU A 257 24.66 -5.12 19.37
CA LEU A 257 23.58 -5.34 18.38
C LEU A 257 22.26 -5.79 19.03
N PRO A 258 22.23 -6.71 20.00
CA PRO A 258 20.98 -7.08 20.67
C PRO A 258 20.30 -5.90 21.37
N GLN A 259 21.07 -5.03 22.02
CA GLN A 259 20.54 -3.82 22.67
C GLN A 259 20.10 -2.77 21.65
N ALA A 260 20.88 -2.58 20.59
CA ALA A 260 20.58 -1.64 19.51
C ALA A 260 19.30 -2.03 18.77
N PHE A 261 19.08 -3.33 18.53
CA PHE A 261 17.88 -3.85 17.87
C PHE A 261 16.59 -3.40 18.57
N LYS A 262 16.54 -3.47 19.91
CA LYS A 262 15.39 -3.00 20.70
C LYS A 262 15.10 -1.50 20.52
N ARG A 263 16.14 -0.70 20.26
CA ARG A 263 16.02 0.76 20.02
C ARG A 263 15.75 1.12 18.56
N ILE A 264 16.09 0.23 17.64
CA ILE A 264 15.87 0.37 16.20
C ILE A 264 14.41 0.09 15.84
N LEU A 265 13.77 -0.87 16.52
CA LEU A 265 12.44 -1.34 16.14
C LEU A 265 11.35 -0.25 16.14
N PRO A 266 11.25 0.65 17.15
CA PRO A 266 10.22 1.69 17.14
C PRO A 266 10.29 2.70 15.99
N PRO A 267 11.44 3.33 15.69
CA PRO A 267 11.53 4.23 14.54
C PRO A 267 11.38 3.52 13.19
N LEU A 268 11.71 2.23 13.06
CA LEU A 268 11.45 1.48 11.83
C LEU A 268 9.96 1.42 11.49
N ALA A 269 9.10 1.27 12.50
CA ALA A 269 7.67 1.23 12.30
C ALA A 269 7.12 2.52 11.70
N GLY A 270 7.56 3.67 12.24
CA GLY A 270 7.22 4.97 11.70
C GLY A 270 7.69 5.10 10.25
N GLN A 271 8.86 4.55 9.92
CA GLN A 271 9.36 4.53 8.55
C GLN A 271 8.50 3.66 7.62
N PHE A 272 8.03 2.50 8.07
CA PHE A 272 7.17 1.61 7.26
C PHE A 272 5.79 2.22 7.02
N ILE A 273 5.19 2.83 8.04
CA ILE A 273 3.93 3.58 7.92
C ILE A 273 4.09 4.75 6.95
N SER A 274 5.24 5.42 6.98
CA SER A 274 5.53 6.51 6.05
C SER A 274 5.69 5.99 4.63
N LEU A 275 6.35 4.85 4.43
CA LEU A 275 6.54 4.26 3.10
C LEU A 275 5.21 3.86 2.43
N ILE A 276 4.23 3.39 3.20
CA ILE A 276 2.87 3.09 2.68
C ILE A 276 2.18 4.35 2.17
N LYS A 277 2.39 5.50 2.82
CA LYS A 277 1.86 6.77 2.34
C LYS A 277 2.65 7.26 1.13
N ASP A 278 3.98 7.12 1.17
CA ASP A 278 4.88 7.51 0.10
C ASP A 278 4.61 6.71 -1.20
N SER A 279 4.11 5.48 -1.12
CA SER A 279 3.73 4.71 -2.31
C SER A 279 2.61 5.38 -3.13
N SER A 280 1.84 6.30 -2.54
CA SER A 280 0.87 7.13 -3.28
C SER A 280 1.52 7.93 -4.42
N LEU A 281 2.82 8.23 -4.30
CA LEU A 281 3.57 8.93 -5.34
C LEU A 281 3.84 8.05 -6.57
N LEU A 282 3.62 6.73 -6.52
CA LEU A 282 3.78 5.88 -7.70
C LEU A 282 2.71 6.13 -8.77
N GLY A 283 1.58 6.76 -8.42
CA GLY A 283 0.51 7.07 -9.37
C GLY A 283 0.92 7.97 -10.55
N VAL A 284 2.01 8.74 -10.43
CA VAL A 284 2.58 9.49 -11.57
C VAL A 284 3.30 8.61 -12.59
N MET A 285 3.72 7.40 -12.22
CA MET A 285 4.24 6.37 -13.14
C MET A 285 3.10 5.51 -13.74
N ALA A 286 1.85 5.95 -13.62
CA ALA A 286 0.66 5.16 -14.01
C ALA A 286 0.48 3.82 -13.27
N ILE A 287 1.23 3.56 -12.19
CA ILE A 287 0.98 2.43 -11.30
C ILE A 287 -0.35 2.68 -10.58
N ARG A 288 -1.30 1.76 -10.72
CA ARG A 288 -2.66 1.88 -10.21
C ARG A 288 -2.77 1.55 -8.72
N GLU A 289 -1.98 2.23 -7.90
CA GLU A 289 -2.12 2.20 -6.44
C GLU A 289 -3.37 2.97 -5.98
N LEU A 290 -3.72 2.91 -4.69
CA LEU A 290 -4.96 3.45 -4.13
C LEU A 290 -5.25 4.92 -4.51
N THR A 291 -4.26 5.81 -4.47
CA THR A 291 -4.45 7.23 -4.82
C THR A 291 -4.77 7.41 -6.31
N LYS A 292 -4.06 6.70 -7.18
CA LYS A 292 -4.28 6.67 -8.63
C LYS A 292 -5.64 6.07 -8.98
N ALA A 293 -5.98 4.92 -8.39
CA ALA A 293 -7.27 4.26 -8.57
C ALA A 293 -8.43 5.18 -8.14
N THR A 294 -8.26 5.90 -7.02
CA THR A 294 -9.22 6.90 -6.55
C THR A 294 -9.37 8.02 -7.58
N ARG A 295 -8.27 8.57 -8.10
CA ARG A 295 -8.31 9.63 -9.11
C ARG A 295 -9.03 9.20 -10.39
N GLU A 296 -8.82 7.97 -10.84
CA GLU A 296 -9.52 7.40 -11.99
C GLU A 296 -11.02 7.21 -11.72
N ALA A 297 -11.37 6.70 -10.54
CA ALA A 297 -12.75 6.59 -10.10
C ALA A 297 -13.45 7.97 -10.04
N VAL A 298 -12.75 9.00 -9.55
CA VAL A 298 -13.27 10.39 -9.50
C VAL A 298 -13.49 10.93 -10.91
N THR A 299 -12.54 10.70 -11.81
CA THR A 299 -12.60 11.22 -13.19
C THR A 299 -13.77 10.62 -13.98
N THR A 300 -14.06 9.34 -13.75
CA THR A 300 -15.15 8.63 -14.45
C THR A 300 -16.53 8.86 -13.83
N SER A 301 -16.62 9.09 -12.52
CA SER A 301 -17.90 9.20 -11.81
C SER A 301 -18.30 10.61 -11.42
N LEU A 302 -17.35 11.55 -11.48
CA LEU A 302 -17.47 12.92 -11.01
C LEU A 302 -17.90 13.00 -9.54
N MET A 303 -17.42 12.06 -8.71
CA MET A 303 -17.70 11.98 -7.27
C MET A 303 -16.45 12.25 -6.41
N PRO A 304 -15.91 13.48 -6.41
CA PRO A 304 -14.64 13.77 -5.74
C PRO A 304 -14.71 13.60 -4.21
N TYR A 305 -15.79 14.05 -3.57
CA TYR A 305 -15.84 14.11 -2.10
C TYR A 305 -15.87 12.71 -1.46
N GLU A 306 -16.76 11.83 -1.89
CA GLU A 306 -16.90 10.49 -1.32
C GLU A 306 -15.66 9.64 -1.60
N LEU A 307 -15.12 9.69 -2.82
CA LEU A 307 -13.99 8.85 -3.20
C LEU A 307 -12.70 9.29 -2.51
N TRP A 308 -12.41 10.59 -2.39
CA TRP A 308 -11.25 11.06 -1.63
C TRP A 308 -11.40 10.80 -0.12
N PHE A 309 -12.62 10.89 0.41
CA PHE A 309 -12.89 10.53 1.81
C PHE A 309 -12.64 9.03 2.06
N VAL A 310 -13.17 8.16 1.20
CA VAL A 310 -12.96 6.71 1.27
C VAL A 310 -11.48 6.37 1.09
N CYS A 311 -10.77 7.01 0.17
CA CYS A 311 -9.33 6.85 -0.01
C CYS A 311 -8.55 7.18 1.28
N GLY A 312 -8.86 8.31 1.92
CA GLY A 312 -8.27 8.69 3.21
C GLY A 312 -8.55 7.67 4.32
N VAL A 313 -9.79 7.17 4.41
CA VAL A 313 -10.17 6.11 5.36
C VAL A 313 -9.40 4.81 5.07
N LEU A 314 -9.23 4.43 3.80
CA LEU A 314 -8.48 3.21 3.44
C LEU A 314 -7.00 3.32 3.83
N TYR A 315 -6.33 4.43 3.52
CA TYR A 315 -4.96 4.66 4.02
C TYR A 315 -4.90 4.63 5.55
N LEU A 316 -5.89 5.24 6.24
CA LEU A 316 -5.96 5.20 7.69
C LEU A 316 -6.11 3.77 8.21
N VAL A 317 -7.00 2.96 7.63
CA VAL A 317 -7.19 1.55 8.01
C VAL A 317 -5.89 0.76 7.83
N ILE A 318 -5.21 0.91 6.69
CA ILE A 318 -3.95 0.21 6.41
C ILE A 318 -2.88 0.62 7.43
N THR A 319 -2.66 1.93 7.60
CA THR A 319 -1.60 2.46 8.47
C THR A 319 -1.88 2.23 9.95
N PHE A 320 -3.14 2.33 10.39
CA PHE A 320 -3.57 2.04 11.75
C PHE A 320 -3.39 0.55 12.07
N THR A 321 -3.80 -0.34 11.16
CA THR A 321 -3.60 -1.79 11.34
C THR A 321 -2.12 -2.14 11.48
N LEU A 322 -1.26 -1.56 10.64
CA LEU A 322 0.19 -1.74 10.76
C LEU A 322 0.72 -1.16 12.08
N SER A 323 0.27 0.03 12.50
CA SER A 323 0.67 0.65 13.76
C SER A 323 0.34 -0.23 14.96
N MET A 324 -0.89 -0.78 15.00
CA MET A 324 -1.32 -1.70 16.06
C MET A 324 -0.49 -2.99 16.06
N PHE A 325 -0.21 -3.55 14.87
CA PHE A 325 0.63 -4.74 14.74
C PHE A 325 2.06 -4.50 15.24
N VAL A 326 2.66 -3.36 14.89
CA VAL A 326 3.98 -2.99 15.39
C VAL A 326 3.96 -2.81 16.90
N GLN A 327 3.02 -2.05 17.46
CA GLN A 327 2.96 -1.82 18.91
C GLN A 327 2.86 -3.13 19.69
N TYR A 328 2.14 -4.12 19.13
CA TYR A 328 2.11 -5.47 19.69
C TYR A 328 3.50 -6.14 19.65
N LEU A 329 4.23 -6.06 18.54
CA LEU A 329 5.61 -6.59 18.43
C LEU A 329 6.58 -5.87 19.37
N GLU A 330 6.45 -4.55 19.53
CA GLU A 330 7.28 -3.75 20.43
C GLU A 330 7.11 -4.18 21.89
N LYS A 331 5.87 -4.30 22.36
CA LYS A 331 5.57 -4.75 23.73
C LYS A 331 6.19 -6.12 24.02
N ARG A 332 6.02 -7.07 23.10
CA ARG A 332 6.60 -8.42 23.23
C ARG A 332 8.13 -8.40 23.26
N THR A 333 8.76 -7.50 22.51
CA THR A 333 10.24 -7.40 22.44
C THR A 333 10.83 -6.63 23.62
N ALA A 334 10.05 -5.74 24.24
CA ALA A 334 10.44 -5.04 25.47
C ALA A 334 10.39 -5.97 26.70
N GLU A 335 9.44 -6.92 26.72
CA GLU A 335 9.26 -7.90 27.80
C GLU A 335 10.23 -9.11 27.72
N ALA A 336 10.82 -9.39 26.56
CA ALA A 336 11.78 -10.48 26.32
C ALA A 336 13.25 -10.02 26.42
#